data_AF-A0A7X3VZ48-F1
#
_entry.id   AF-A0A7X3VZ48-F1
#
_cell.length_a   1.000
_cell.length_b   1.000
_cell.length_c   1.000
_cell.angle_alpha   90.00
_cell.angle_beta   90.00
_cell.angle_gamma   90.00
#
_symmetry.space_group_name_H-M   'P 1'
#
loop_
_entity.id
_entity.type
_entity.pdbx_description
1 polymer ?
#
loop_
_entity_poly.entity_id
_entity_poly.type
_entity_poly.pdbx_seq_one_letter_code
_entity_poly.pdbx_strand_id
1 'polypeptide(L)'
;MEIYRRRRRMREIPIRTSTGEEFRLSPGRHNRLQAQVVMEFGPRFAPGALLLYLGDAADNLLHLETEKLAELGVPITEHDKLPDVVLYDEDRNWLFLVEAVTSHGPVNPKRVEELESTLKDCAATRVYVSAFPDFRQFKRHVDKIAWETEVWLAEIPDHLIHFNGDKFLGAK
;
A
#
# COMPACT_ATOMS: atom_id res chain seq x y z
N MET A 1 27.25 14.47 -16.93
CA MET A 1 26.75 13.32 -16.14
C MET A 1 26.44 13.70 -14.69
N GLU A 2 27.37 14.32 -13.97
CA GLU A 2 27.22 14.62 -12.52
C GLU A 2 26.15 15.67 -12.20
N ILE A 3 26.01 16.73 -13.01
CA ILE A 3 24.96 17.75 -12.89
C ILE A 3 23.55 17.14 -13.07
N TYR A 4 23.40 16.14 -13.94
CA TYR A 4 22.15 15.42 -14.14
C TYR A 4 21.81 14.50 -12.96
N ARG A 5 22.79 13.78 -12.40
CA ARG A 5 22.61 12.98 -11.17
C ARG A 5 22.25 13.85 -9.96
N ARG A 6 22.89 15.02 -9.82
CA ARG A 6 22.62 15.98 -8.74
C ARG A 6 21.22 16.62 -8.85
N ARG A 7 20.73 16.89 -10.07
CA ARG A 7 19.36 17.36 -10.32
C ARG A 7 18.28 16.29 -10.03
N ARG A 8 18.59 15.00 -10.25
CA ARG A 8 17.66 13.89 -9.93
C ARG A 8 17.52 13.70 -8.41
N ARG A 9 18.63 13.74 -7.66
CA ARG A 9 18.62 13.69 -6.17
C ARG A 9 17.81 14.82 -5.51
N MET A 10 17.77 16.01 -6.11
CA MET A 10 16.98 17.14 -5.58
C MET A 10 15.46 17.01 -5.79
N ARG A 11 14.98 15.98 -6.50
CA ARG A 11 13.55 15.77 -6.79
C ARG A 11 13.00 14.46 -6.23
N GLU A 12 13.81 13.70 -5.51
CA GLU A 12 13.38 12.49 -4.83
C GLU A 12 12.38 12.84 -3.72
N ILE A 13 11.46 11.92 -3.46
CA ILE A 13 10.43 12.06 -2.43
C ILE A 13 10.95 11.33 -1.19
N PRO A 14 11.30 12.04 -0.10
CA PRO A 14 11.71 11.40 1.14
C PRO A 14 10.51 10.73 1.80
N ILE A 15 10.73 9.54 2.34
CA ILE A 15 9.77 8.79 3.14
C ILE A 15 10.43 8.46 4.47
N ARG A 16 9.67 8.56 5.55
CA ARG A 16 10.04 8.03 6.84
C ARG A 16 8.96 7.06 7.33
N THR A 17 9.35 5.85 7.68
CA THR A 17 8.42 4.84 8.24
C THR A 17 8.08 5.16 9.69
N SER A 18 7.05 4.50 10.21
CA SER A 18 6.69 4.47 11.64
C SER A 18 7.84 3.99 12.54
N THR A 19 8.69 3.09 12.05
CA THR A 19 9.90 2.57 12.72
C THR A 19 11.09 3.54 12.67
N GLY A 20 11.00 4.60 11.84
CA GLY A 20 12.02 5.63 11.71
C GLY A 20 13.03 5.41 10.59
N GLU A 21 12.85 4.37 9.76
CA GLU A 21 13.66 4.13 8.57
C GLU A 21 13.36 5.17 7.48
N GLU A 22 14.37 5.53 6.70
CA GLU A 22 14.25 6.56 5.67
C GLU A 22 14.51 6.01 4.26
N PHE A 23 13.59 6.30 3.35
CA PHE A 23 13.66 5.91 1.94
C PHE A 23 13.52 7.12 1.02
N ARG A 24 13.89 6.95 -0.25
CA ARG A 24 13.77 7.98 -1.28
C ARG A 24 13.19 7.39 -2.55
N LEU A 25 11.98 7.80 -2.89
CA LEU A 25 11.35 7.40 -4.15
C LEU A 25 11.72 8.34 -5.29
N SER A 26 11.78 7.80 -6.50
CA SER A 26 11.85 8.61 -7.70
C SER A 26 10.60 9.51 -7.84
N PRO A 27 10.70 10.70 -8.45
CA PRO A 27 9.55 11.60 -8.59
C PRO A 27 8.49 11.02 -9.52
N GLY A 28 7.23 11.01 -9.09
CA GLY A 28 6.11 10.58 -9.93
C GLY A 28 4.78 10.71 -9.19
N ARG A 29 3.66 10.72 -9.93
CA ARG A 29 2.32 10.76 -9.30
C ARG A 29 2.07 9.51 -8.46
N HIS A 30 2.43 8.33 -8.98
CA HIS A 30 2.30 7.06 -8.29
C HIS A 30 3.16 7.01 -7.02
N ASN A 31 4.46 7.28 -7.15
CA ASN A 31 5.38 7.31 -6.02
C ASN A 31 5.03 8.35 -4.94
N ARG A 32 4.44 9.49 -5.31
CA ARG A 32 3.88 10.43 -4.32
C ARG A 32 2.76 9.81 -3.51
N LEU A 33 1.88 9.03 -4.15
CA LEU A 33 0.79 8.37 -3.45
C LEU A 33 1.30 7.24 -2.55
N GLN A 34 2.26 6.43 -3.00
CA GLN A 34 2.93 5.44 -2.14
C GLN A 34 3.59 6.11 -0.92
N ALA A 35 4.28 7.24 -1.12
CA ALA A 35 4.85 8.02 -0.03
C ALA A 35 3.78 8.51 0.96
N GLN A 36 2.63 8.97 0.46
CA GLN A 36 1.49 9.36 1.30
C GLN A 36 0.87 8.14 2.02
N VAL A 37 0.84 6.95 1.41
CA VAL A 37 0.43 5.73 2.12
C VAL A 37 1.35 5.46 3.30
N VAL A 38 2.67 5.48 3.09
CA VAL A 38 3.62 5.21 4.19
C VAL A 38 3.59 6.28 5.27
N MET A 39 3.53 7.56 4.90
CA MET A 39 3.67 8.68 5.84
C MET A 39 2.36 9.20 6.43
N GLU A 40 1.22 8.99 5.76
CA GLU A 40 -0.08 9.49 6.22
C GLU A 40 -1.04 8.37 6.59
N PHE A 41 -1.23 7.36 5.73
CA PHE A 41 -2.12 6.23 6.03
C PHE A 41 -1.53 5.35 7.15
N GLY A 42 -0.26 4.97 7.04
CA GLY A 42 0.43 4.09 7.99
C GLY A 42 0.28 4.56 9.44
N PRO A 43 0.72 5.79 9.79
CA PRO A 43 0.60 6.29 11.16
C PRO A 43 -0.83 6.41 11.70
N ARG A 44 -1.84 6.52 10.83
CA ARG A 44 -3.25 6.68 11.23
C ARG A 44 -3.97 5.37 11.43
N PHE A 45 -3.79 4.42 10.51
CA PHE A 45 -4.59 3.20 10.45
C PHE A 45 -3.79 1.93 10.80
N ALA A 46 -2.45 2.00 10.71
CA ALA A 46 -1.52 0.93 11.03
C ALA A 46 -0.35 1.48 11.89
N PRO A 47 -0.62 2.15 13.03
CA PRO A 47 0.42 2.80 13.83
C PRO A 47 1.45 1.78 14.30
N GLY A 48 2.73 2.07 14.08
CA GLY A 48 3.83 1.16 14.44
C GLY A 48 4.05 0.00 13.46
N ALA A 49 3.21 -0.16 12.44
CA ALA A 49 3.36 -1.25 11.46
C ALA A 49 4.69 -1.15 10.70
N LEU A 50 5.33 -2.30 10.50
CA LEU A 50 6.55 -2.45 9.72
C LEU A 50 6.25 -2.24 8.23
N LEU A 51 7.10 -1.49 7.52
CA LEU A 51 7.07 -1.49 6.06
C LEU A 51 7.77 -2.79 5.61
N LEU A 52 7.05 -3.69 4.93
CA LEU A 52 7.64 -4.95 4.46
C LEU A 52 8.00 -4.93 2.98
N TYR A 53 7.29 -4.13 2.19
CA TYR A 53 7.50 -4.01 0.76
C TYR A 53 7.12 -2.62 0.28
N LEU A 54 7.96 -2.07 -0.60
CA LEU A 54 7.70 -0.84 -1.34
C LEU A 54 8.30 -0.97 -2.75
N GLY A 55 7.44 -1.04 -3.76
CA GLY A 55 7.86 -1.03 -5.17
C GLY A 55 8.13 0.40 -5.67
N ASP A 56 9.19 0.64 -6.44
CA ASP A 56 9.35 1.89 -7.20
C ASP A 56 9.05 1.61 -8.67
N ALA A 57 8.08 2.31 -9.25
CA ALA A 57 7.70 2.18 -10.66
C ALA A 57 8.87 2.41 -11.66
N ALA A 58 9.98 3.02 -11.22
CA ALA A 58 11.17 3.27 -12.04
C ALA A 58 12.35 2.30 -11.79
N ASP A 59 12.44 1.66 -10.62
CA ASP A 59 13.59 0.81 -10.22
C ASP A 59 13.15 -0.61 -9.79
N ASN A 60 11.89 -0.96 -10.04
CA ASN A 60 11.21 -2.24 -9.80
C ASN A 60 11.15 -2.76 -8.35
N LEU A 61 12.04 -2.34 -7.43
CA LEU A 61 12.01 -2.71 -6.02
C LEU A 61 12.82 -1.73 -5.15
N LEU A 62 12.18 -0.95 -4.27
CA LEU A 62 12.88 -0.03 -3.36
C LEU A 62 13.24 -0.69 -2.03
N HIS A 63 12.35 -1.53 -1.50
CA HIS A 63 12.50 -2.15 -0.19
C HIS A 63 11.73 -3.48 -0.10
N LEU A 64 12.33 -4.46 0.59
CA LEU A 64 11.80 -5.81 0.75
C LEU A 64 12.38 -6.45 2.03
N GLU A 65 11.53 -6.65 3.04
CA GLU A 65 11.87 -7.33 4.29
C GLU A 65 11.69 -8.85 4.15
N THR A 66 12.65 -9.51 3.52
CA THR A 66 12.57 -10.93 3.15
C THR A 66 12.37 -11.85 4.36
N GLU A 67 13.07 -11.61 5.46
CA GLU A 67 13.00 -12.46 6.66
C GLU A 67 11.59 -12.42 7.27
N LYS A 68 11.05 -11.21 7.48
CA LYS A 68 9.70 -11.04 8.05
C LYS A 68 8.61 -11.56 7.11
N LEU A 69 8.75 -11.35 5.80
CA LEU A 69 7.81 -11.90 4.81
C LEU A 69 7.82 -13.43 4.81
N ALA A 70 9.00 -14.07 4.91
CA ALA A 70 9.09 -15.52 5.02
C ALA A 70 8.48 -16.06 6.34
N GLU A 71 8.73 -15.39 7.46
CA GLU A 71 8.10 -15.72 8.76
C GLU A 71 6.57 -15.70 8.66
N LEU A 72 6.02 -14.74 7.92
CA LEU A 72 4.59 -14.60 7.72
C LEU A 72 4.01 -15.57 6.69
N GLY A 73 4.82 -16.37 6.01
CA GLY A 73 4.37 -17.28 4.94
C GLY A 73 4.10 -16.58 3.61
N VAL A 74 4.66 -15.38 3.40
CA VAL A 74 4.54 -14.64 2.13
C VAL A 74 5.65 -15.08 1.17
N PRO A 75 5.32 -15.54 -0.06
CA PRO A 75 6.32 -16.03 -1.00
C PRO A 75 7.18 -14.89 -1.57
N ILE A 76 8.47 -14.86 -1.22
CA ILE A 76 9.44 -13.84 -1.66
C ILE A 76 9.63 -13.84 -3.19
N THR A 77 9.54 -15.02 -3.82
CA THR A 77 9.74 -15.16 -5.28
C THR A 77 8.62 -14.54 -6.11
N GLU A 78 7.50 -14.15 -5.48
CA GLU A 78 6.33 -13.56 -6.13
C GLU A 78 6.13 -12.09 -5.73
N HIS A 79 7.22 -11.37 -5.40
CA HIS A 79 7.14 -9.96 -5.00
C HIS A 79 6.60 -9.05 -6.11
N ASP A 80 6.65 -9.48 -7.37
CA ASP A 80 5.99 -8.83 -8.51
C ASP A 80 4.45 -8.93 -8.46
N LYS A 81 3.92 -9.86 -7.67
CA LYS A 81 2.48 -10.02 -7.43
C LYS A 81 1.99 -9.29 -6.19
N LEU A 82 2.87 -8.80 -5.33
CA LEU A 82 2.48 -8.01 -4.16
C LEU A 82 1.90 -6.64 -4.60
N PRO A 83 1.05 -6.02 -3.78
CA PRO A 83 0.61 -4.65 -4.00
C PRO A 83 1.77 -3.66 -3.87
N ASP A 84 1.54 -2.43 -4.33
CA ASP A 84 2.51 -1.34 -4.31
C ASP A 84 3.19 -1.08 -2.95
N VAL A 85 2.45 -1.24 -1.85
CA VAL A 85 2.94 -1.09 -0.47
C VAL A 85 2.37 -2.21 0.40
N VAL A 86 3.23 -2.85 1.20
CA VAL A 86 2.83 -3.83 2.22
C VAL A 86 3.27 -3.35 3.59
N LEU A 87 2.32 -3.20 4.52
CA LEU A 87 2.58 -2.85 5.92
C LEU A 87 2.13 -4.00 6.83
N TYR A 88 2.86 -4.26 7.90
CA TYR A 88 2.52 -5.32 8.85
C TYR A 88 2.43 -4.79 10.28
N ASP A 89 1.23 -4.86 10.85
CA ASP A 89 0.94 -4.54 12.26
C ASP A 89 1.11 -5.82 13.09
N GLU A 90 2.22 -5.90 13.82
CA GLU A 90 2.56 -7.06 14.66
C GLU A 90 1.58 -7.26 15.82
N ASP A 91 1.07 -6.18 16.41
CA ASP A 91 0.19 -6.23 17.57
C ASP A 91 -1.18 -6.82 17.22
N ARG A 92 -1.70 -6.48 16.03
CA ARG A 92 -3.00 -6.96 15.53
C ARG A 92 -2.88 -8.18 14.62
N ASN A 93 -1.66 -8.57 14.24
CA ASN A 93 -1.37 -9.56 13.20
C ASN A 93 -2.11 -9.24 11.89
N TRP A 94 -2.02 -7.98 11.44
CA TRP A 94 -2.66 -7.50 10.21
C TRP A 94 -1.64 -7.18 9.13
N LEU A 95 -1.87 -7.71 7.94
CA LEU A 95 -1.09 -7.42 6.74
C LEU A 95 -1.89 -6.50 5.82
N PHE A 96 -1.52 -5.23 5.81
CA PHE A 96 -2.11 -4.23 4.92
C PHE A 96 -1.49 -4.35 3.53
N LEU A 97 -2.36 -4.56 2.55
CA LEU A 97 -2.05 -4.80 1.14
C LEU A 97 -2.60 -3.61 0.35
N VAL A 98 -1.75 -2.62 0.06
CA VAL A 98 -2.18 -1.31 -0.45
C VAL A 98 -1.79 -1.11 -1.91
N GLU A 99 -2.78 -0.91 -2.78
CA GLU A 99 -2.60 -0.51 -4.18
C GLU A 99 -2.73 1.02 -4.32
N ALA A 100 -1.71 1.67 -4.90
CA ALA A 100 -1.65 3.11 -5.16
C ALA A 100 -2.24 3.46 -6.54
N VAL A 101 -3.56 3.68 -6.56
CA VAL A 101 -4.37 3.81 -7.77
C VAL A 101 -4.18 5.17 -8.44
N THR A 102 -3.28 5.19 -9.42
CA THR A 102 -3.03 6.37 -10.29
C THR A 102 -3.30 6.05 -11.75
N SER A 103 -2.45 5.25 -12.40
CA SER A 103 -2.67 4.71 -13.74
C SER A 103 -3.13 3.25 -13.74
N HIS A 104 -2.72 2.47 -12.74
CA HIS A 104 -3.20 1.11 -12.52
C HIS A 104 -4.57 1.10 -11.84
N GLY A 105 -5.25 -0.04 -11.86
CA GLY A 105 -6.58 -0.21 -11.28
C GLY A 105 -6.55 -0.42 -9.76
N PRO A 106 -7.72 -0.33 -9.09
CA PRO A 106 -7.85 -0.63 -7.67
C PRO A 106 -7.73 -2.13 -7.37
N VAL A 107 -7.78 -2.47 -6.08
CA VAL A 107 -8.09 -3.83 -5.65
C VAL A 107 -9.51 -4.17 -6.11
N ASN A 108 -9.58 -4.92 -7.21
CA ASN A 108 -10.81 -5.43 -7.80
C ASN A 108 -11.04 -6.91 -7.42
N PRO A 109 -12.21 -7.50 -7.69
CA PRO A 109 -12.50 -8.88 -7.27
C PRO A 109 -11.47 -9.91 -7.75
N LYS A 110 -11.02 -9.79 -9.01
CA LYS A 110 -9.98 -10.67 -9.58
C LYS A 110 -8.65 -10.51 -8.84
N ARG A 111 -8.28 -9.27 -8.49
CA ARG A 111 -7.04 -8.98 -7.75
C ARG A 111 -7.08 -9.54 -6.33
N VAL A 112 -8.23 -9.51 -5.67
CA VAL A 112 -8.43 -10.19 -4.37
C VAL A 112 -8.19 -11.70 -4.52
N GLU A 113 -8.81 -12.35 -5.51
CA GLU A 113 -8.60 -13.79 -5.75
C GLU A 113 -7.12 -14.14 -6.01
N GLU A 114 -6.42 -13.33 -6.80
CA GLU A 114 -4.99 -13.49 -7.07
C GLU A 114 -4.16 -13.38 -5.78
N LEU A 115 -4.43 -12.35 -4.96
CA LEU A 115 -3.72 -12.15 -3.69
C LEU A 115 -4.02 -13.24 -2.68
N GLU A 116 -5.27 -13.68 -2.55
CA GLU A 116 -5.65 -14.82 -1.69
C GLU A 116 -4.95 -16.11 -2.12
N SER A 117 -4.79 -16.34 -3.43
CA SER A 117 -4.06 -17.49 -3.94
C SER A 117 -2.56 -17.41 -3.63
N THR A 118 -1.93 -16.24 -3.83
CA THR A 118 -0.51 -16.01 -3.53
C THR A 118 -0.22 -16.04 -2.02
N LEU A 119 -1.15 -15.57 -1.19
CA LEU A 119 -0.99 -15.42 0.27
C LEU A 119 -1.71 -16.53 1.06
N LYS A 120 -2.02 -17.66 0.42
CA LYS A 120 -2.77 -18.77 1.03
C LYS A 120 -2.13 -19.34 2.31
N ASP A 121 -0.81 -19.30 2.39
CA ASP A 121 -0.01 -19.80 3.51
C ASP A 121 0.32 -18.67 4.51
N CYS A 122 -0.18 -17.46 4.27
CA CYS A 122 0.08 -16.32 5.13
C CYS A 122 -0.78 -16.36 6.38
N ALA A 123 -0.13 -16.29 7.56
CA ALA A 123 -0.79 -16.38 8.86
C ALA A 123 -1.46 -15.07 9.32
N ALA A 124 -1.14 -13.94 8.68
CA ALA A 124 -1.68 -12.63 9.03
C ALA A 124 -3.07 -12.40 8.42
N THR A 125 -3.90 -11.62 9.10
CA THR A 125 -5.19 -11.18 8.56
C THR A 125 -4.94 -10.14 7.48
N ARG A 126 -5.45 -10.38 6.27
CA ARG A 126 -5.24 -9.52 5.11
C ARG A 126 -6.21 -8.35 5.13
N VAL A 127 -5.68 -7.13 4.97
CA VAL A 127 -6.45 -5.89 4.85
C VAL A 127 -6.16 -5.27 3.50
N TYR A 128 -7.12 -5.35 2.59
CA TYR A 128 -6.98 -4.84 1.22
C TYR A 128 -7.37 -3.37 1.14
N VAL A 129 -6.47 -2.55 0.60
CA VAL A 129 -6.69 -1.10 0.52
C VAL A 129 -6.44 -0.59 -0.89
N SER A 130 -7.42 0.10 -1.46
CA SER A 130 -7.23 0.92 -2.66
C SER A 130 -6.99 2.38 -2.25
N ALA A 131 -5.76 2.85 -2.37
CA ALA A 131 -5.39 4.23 -2.08
C ALA A 131 -5.53 5.09 -3.34
N PHE A 132 -6.19 6.25 -3.22
CA PHE A 132 -6.35 7.22 -4.30
C PHE A 132 -5.79 8.59 -3.88
N PRO A 133 -5.30 9.40 -4.83
CA PRO A 133 -4.86 10.75 -4.49
C PRO A 133 -6.03 11.68 -4.16
N ASP A 134 -7.18 11.49 -4.81
CA ASP A 134 -8.34 12.38 -4.73
C ASP A 134 -9.67 11.68 -5.10
N PHE A 135 -10.81 12.29 -4.73
CA PHE A 135 -12.16 11.84 -5.09
C PHE A 135 -12.37 11.74 -6.59
N ARG A 136 -11.64 12.53 -7.39
CA ARG A 136 -11.77 12.51 -8.85
C ARG A 136 -11.24 11.20 -9.43
N GLN A 137 -10.10 10.69 -8.93
CA GLN A 137 -9.59 9.37 -9.31
C GLN A 137 -10.46 8.25 -8.75
N PHE A 138 -10.89 8.37 -7.50
CA PHE A 138 -11.78 7.37 -6.88
C PHE A 138 -13.07 7.18 -7.68
N LYS A 139 -13.78 8.25 -8.03
CA LYS A 139 -15.04 8.18 -8.80
C LYS A 139 -14.92 7.46 -10.15
N ARG A 140 -13.72 7.42 -10.76
CA ARG A 140 -13.49 6.72 -12.04
C ARG A 140 -13.35 5.20 -11.89
N HIS A 141 -13.18 4.73 -10.67
CA HIS A 141 -12.89 3.34 -10.36
C HIS A 141 -13.88 2.71 -9.37
N VAL A 142 -14.83 3.49 -8.85
CA VAL A 142 -15.79 3.07 -7.82
C VAL A 142 -16.55 1.80 -8.21
N ASP A 143 -16.83 1.61 -9.50
CA ASP A 143 -17.53 0.47 -10.10
C ASP A 143 -16.67 -0.80 -10.20
N LYS A 144 -15.37 -0.71 -9.90
CA LYS A 144 -14.39 -1.80 -10.04
C LYS A 144 -13.81 -2.28 -8.72
N ILE A 145 -14.05 -1.57 -7.62
CA ILE A 145 -13.51 -1.89 -6.30
C ILE A 145 -14.22 -3.12 -5.76
N ALA A 146 -13.46 -4.06 -5.21
CA ALA A 146 -14.03 -5.26 -4.59
C ALA A 146 -14.80 -4.92 -3.31
N TRP A 147 -15.88 -5.66 -3.05
CA TRP A 147 -16.45 -5.72 -1.70
C TRP A 147 -15.46 -6.38 -0.73
N GLU A 148 -15.68 -6.16 0.56
CA GLU A 148 -14.81 -6.59 1.65
C GLU A 148 -13.40 -5.98 1.59
N THR A 149 -13.30 -4.77 1.03
CA THR A 149 -12.06 -4.00 0.94
C THR A 149 -12.23 -2.57 1.40
N GLU A 150 -11.11 -1.90 1.64
CA GLU A 150 -11.06 -0.53 2.13
C GLU A 150 -10.57 0.44 1.05
N VAL A 151 -11.05 1.67 1.12
CA VAL A 151 -10.61 2.76 0.26
C VAL A 151 -10.08 3.89 1.12
N TRP A 152 -8.91 4.39 0.76
CA TRP A 152 -8.29 5.55 1.40
C TRP A 152 -8.03 6.67 0.39
N LEU A 153 -8.32 7.91 0.78
CA LEU A 153 -8.11 9.09 -0.05
C LEU A 153 -7.04 9.99 0.57
N ALA A 154 -5.93 10.20 -0.14
CA ALA A 154 -4.85 11.03 0.39
C ALA A 154 -5.25 12.50 0.62
N GLU A 155 -6.26 13.00 -0.11
CA GLU A 155 -6.80 14.35 0.10
C GLU A 155 -7.64 14.51 1.39
N ILE A 156 -8.14 13.40 1.96
CA ILE A 156 -8.89 13.37 3.23
C ILE A 156 -8.30 12.22 4.06
N PRO A 157 -7.07 12.39 4.59
CA PRO A 157 -6.25 11.28 5.08
C PRO A 157 -6.76 10.67 6.38
N ASP A 158 -7.60 11.37 7.13
CA ASP A 158 -8.12 10.94 8.44
C ASP A 158 -9.30 9.96 8.36
N HIS A 159 -9.78 9.65 7.14
CA HIS A 159 -10.98 8.85 6.94
C HIS A 159 -10.75 7.64 6.01
N LEU A 160 -11.55 6.59 6.22
CA LEU A 160 -11.66 5.43 5.34
C LEU A 160 -13.09 5.29 4.81
N ILE A 161 -13.20 4.74 3.61
CA ILE A 161 -14.47 4.29 3.05
C ILE A 161 -14.44 2.76 3.04
N HIS A 162 -15.43 2.15 3.68
CA HIS A 162 -15.53 0.71 3.82
C HIS A 162 -16.48 0.13 2.76
N PHE A 163 -15.95 -0.63 1.80
CA PHE A 163 -16.77 -1.37 0.84
C PHE A 163 -17.16 -2.69 1.48
N ASN A 164 -18.19 -2.69 2.33
CA ASN A 164 -18.56 -3.84 3.15
C ASN A 164 -20.06 -4.11 3.16
N GLY A 165 -20.42 -5.30 3.63
CA GLY A 165 -21.81 -5.72 3.88
C GLY A 165 -22.35 -5.22 5.22
N ASP A 166 -22.93 -6.13 5.99
CA ASP A 166 -23.57 -5.84 7.28
C ASP A 166 -22.60 -5.60 8.45
N LYS A 167 -21.31 -5.89 8.27
CA LYS A 167 -20.23 -5.81 9.29
C LYS A 167 -20.24 -4.54 10.15
N PHE A 168 -20.67 -3.40 9.60
CA PHE A 168 -20.66 -2.10 10.29
C PHE A 168 -22.06 -1.47 10.47
N LEU A 169 -23.13 -2.21 10.17
CA LEU A 169 -24.49 -1.73 10.40
C LEU A 169 -24.76 -1.63 11.92
N GLY A 170 -25.18 -0.44 12.37
CA GLY A 170 -25.53 -0.21 13.78
C GLY A 170 -24.36 0.15 14.69
N ALA A 171 -23.22 0.60 14.13
CA ALA A 171 -22.17 1.27 14.91
C ALA A 171 -22.81 2.37 15.78
N LYS A 172 -22.82 2.15 17.10
CA LYS A 172 -23.25 3.12 18.11
C LYS A 172 -22.06 3.87 18.64
#